data_AF-A0A3E0NT84-F1
#
_entry.id   AF-A0A3E0NT84-F1
#
_cell.length_a   1.000
_cell.length_b   1.000
_cell.length_c   1.000
_cell.angle_alpha   90.00
_cell.angle_beta   90.00
_cell.angle_gamma   90.00
#
_symmetry.space_group_name_H-M   'P 1'
#
loop_
_entity.id
_entity.type
_entity.pdbx_description
1 polymer ?
#
loop_
_entity_poly.entity_id
_entity_poly.type
_entity_poly.pdbx_seq_one_letter_code
_entity_poly.pdbx_strand_id
1 'polypeptide(L)'
;MARRLLLAVGFGLAAVTPAAADYEEEFKAGVQAYSEQRWNDSATAMLRALRQRPTESADRVSVSAFQRVAYVPHTFLTIALARLDRCEEALAAFTRSEAQGIAARDARRYFEEASTAANGCRRNLLADSVDSTRSALEEVRELAAQVEQSVADGVGARVLSENSSIATRIEQARELLRAAGERFDGGMQASDLAAIREAADLIERTRTEWSTVRRDVNIKIAGAAPASPPARPQPDTGLRDATAAVEAAEAARQRLADRLRAAGSQRALRRRAPLRNRWEASGRQLEQLRADLRGADPGTLDRITSEARRLSTAFSQLERDVAAEERAETAAQQVPAERPEPRAAGDEGDETPTAAPGRDEVAAPPPSGPATTEAGTAEQRLGRAARSYFGGRYDESTRLLESISFPSRRELEVQRRLLLAAATWSQSRLATAGTPEAVATHPEEAGEPAAAEESARLRDRAAELLSQLWRAQPELEIPERFFSPAFRAFADLQRSAPSP
;
A
#
# COMPACT_ATOMS: atom_id res chain seq x y z
N MET A 1 -22.39 78.03 10.94
CA MET A 1 -23.37 77.25 10.14
C MET A 1 -22.72 75.94 9.70
N ALA A 2 -23.51 74.87 9.54
CA ALA A 2 -23.13 73.49 9.13
C ALA A 2 -22.42 72.66 10.22
N ARG A 3 -22.98 71.67 10.95
CA ARG A 3 -24.07 70.67 10.78
C ARG A 3 -23.63 69.36 10.05
N ARG A 4 -23.51 68.28 10.85
CA ARG A 4 -23.63 66.82 10.53
C ARG A 4 -22.47 66.20 9.72
N LEU A 5 -22.01 64.95 9.91
CA LEU A 5 -22.67 63.68 10.26
C LEU A 5 -21.65 62.76 10.95
N LEU A 6 -21.93 62.29 12.17
CA LEU A 6 -21.26 61.16 12.83
C LEU A 6 -22.10 59.91 12.53
N LEU A 7 -21.63 59.05 11.63
CA LEU A 7 -22.26 57.79 11.28
C LEU A 7 -21.71 56.72 12.22
N ALA A 8 -22.45 56.44 13.29
CA ALA A 8 -22.18 55.38 14.24
C ALA A 8 -22.52 54.04 13.59
N VAL A 9 -21.50 53.31 13.11
CA VAL A 9 -21.62 51.91 12.72
C VAL A 9 -21.60 51.08 14.01
N GLY A 10 -22.80 50.87 14.57
CA GLY A 10 -23.02 49.93 15.65
C GLY A 10 -22.86 48.50 15.14
N PHE A 11 -21.66 47.94 15.27
CA PHE A 11 -21.39 46.52 15.07
C PHE A 11 -22.09 45.74 16.19
N GLY A 12 -23.31 45.29 15.94
CA GLY A 12 -24.01 44.36 16.81
C GLY A 12 -23.28 43.01 16.82
N LEU A 13 -22.56 42.72 17.91
CA LEU A 13 -22.10 41.38 18.24
C LEU A 13 -23.34 40.51 18.52
N ALA A 14 -23.90 39.91 17.47
CA ALA A 14 -24.79 38.78 17.63
C ALA A 14 -23.97 37.67 18.30
N ALA A 15 -24.31 37.38 19.57
CA ALA A 15 -23.80 36.21 20.27
C ALA A 15 -24.27 34.97 19.49
N VAL A 16 -23.41 34.45 18.62
CA VAL A 16 -23.57 33.11 18.06
C VAL A 16 -23.43 32.18 19.24
N THR A 17 -24.54 31.80 19.85
CA THR A 17 -24.56 30.65 20.75
C THR A 17 -24.02 29.49 19.92
N PRO A 18 -22.94 28.82 20.34
CA PRO A 18 -22.50 27.61 19.65
C PRO A 18 -23.71 26.68 19.69
N ALA A 19 -24.29 26.42 18.52
CA ALA A 19 -25.34 25.42 18.39
C ALA A 19 -24.79 24.18 19.11
N ALA A 20 -25.51 23.73 20.15
CA ALA A 20 -25.09 22.58 20.94
C ALA A 20 -24.77 21.47 19.94
N ALA A 21 -23.48 21.11 19.87
CA ALA A 21 -22.96 20.29 18.82
C ALA A 21 -23.53 18.89 19.01
N ASP A 22 -24.54 18.53 18.21
CA ASP A 22 -25.23 17.25 18.27
C ASP A 22 -24.40 16.14 17.59
N TYR A 23 -23.26 15.85 18.19
CA TYR A 23 -22.39 14.76 17.75
C TYR A 23 -23.09 13.40 17.83
N GLU A 24 -24.15 13.28 18.64
CA GLU A 24 -24.94 12.07 18.80
C GLU A 24 -25.82 11.81 17.59
N GLU A 25 -26.48 12.83 17.06
CA GLU A 25 -27.22 12.76 15.79
C GLU A 25 -26.32 12.37 14.62
N GLU A 26 -25.15 13.00 14.48
CA GLU A 26 -24.20 12.67 13.42
C GLU A 26 -23.64 11.25 13.56
N PHE A 27 -23.34 10.81 14.78
CA PHE A 27 -22.91 9.43 15.02
C PHE A 27 -24.02 8.42 14.72
N LYS A 28 -25.24 8.69 15.17
CA LYS A 28 -26.42 7.87 14.86
C LYS A 28 -26.63 7.75 13.37
N ALA A 29 -26.57 8.86 12.63
CA ALA A 29 -26.66 8.87 11.17
C ALA A 29 -25.55 8.01 10.54
N GLY A 30 -24.32 8.11 11.05
CA GLY A 30 -23.20 7.30 10.56
C GLY A 30 -23.35 5.79 10.83
N VAL A 31 -23.88 5.39 11.99
CA VAL A 31 -24.14 3.98 12.32
C VAL A 31 -25.29 3.44 11.47
N GLN A 32 -26.33 4.23 11.26
CA GLN A 32 -27.44 3.86 10.37
C GLN A 32 -26.93 3.66 8.94
N ALA A 33 -26.19 4.62 8.38
CA ALA A 33 -25.60 4.52 7.06
C ALA A 33 -24.65 3.30 6.92
N TYR A 34 -23.87 3.00 7.97
CA TYR A 34 -23.06 1.79 8.03
C TYR A 34 -23.90 0.51 7.91
N SER A 35 -25.02 0.43 8.64
CA SER A 35 -25.91 -0.75 8.60
C SER A 35 -26.58 -0.95 7.24
N GLU A 36 -26.80 0.15 6.51
CA GLU A 36 -27.37 0.17 5.16
C GLU A 36 -26.29 0.04 4.07
N GLN A 37 -25.03 -0.20 4.44
CA GLN A 37 -23.87 -0.30 3.54
C GLN A 37 -23.62 0.96 2.69
N ARG A 38 -24.13 2.11 3.13
CA ARG A 38 -23.87 3.42 2.53
C ARG A 38 -22.55 3.97 3.08
N TRP A 39 -21.44 3.37 2.62
CA TRP A 39 -20.11 3.60 3.21
C TRP A 39 -19.67 5.06 3.20
N ASN A 40 -19.93 5.80 2.12
CA ASN A 40 -19.54 7.19 2.05
C ASN A 40 -20.37 8.10 2.98
N ASP A 41 -21.66 7.83 3.13
CA ASP A 41 -22.52 8.53 4.08
C ASP A 41 -22.07 8.27 5.51
N SER A 42 -21.75 7.00 5.81
CA SER A 42 -21.19 6.60 7.10
C SER A 42 -19.89 7.34 7.41
N ALA A 43 -18.93 7.32 6.48
CA ALA A 43 -17.65 8.03 6.66
C ALA A 43 -17.86 9.55 6.87
N THR A 44 -18.74 10.16 6.07
CA THR A 44 -19.05 11.60 6.15
C THR A 44 -19.65 11.97 7.50
N ALA A 45 -20.63 11.20 7.98
CA ALA A 45 -21.29 11.41 9.26
C ALA A 45 -20.33 11.18 10.44
N MET A 46 -19.50 10.14 10.38
CA MET A 46 -18.46 9.88 11.41
C MET A 46 -17.44 11.02 11.49
N LEU A 47 -17.00 11.57 10.35
CA LEU A 47 -16.13 12.75 10.32
C LEU A 47 -16.81 14.01 10.89
N ARG A 48 -18.13 14.18 10.69
CA ARG A 48 -18.90 15.28 11.31
C ARG A 48 -18.99 15.11 12.82
N ALA A 49 -19.29 13.90 13.29
CA ALA A 49 -19.30 13.57 14.71
C ALA A 49 -17.93 13.86 15.35
N LEU A 50 -16.84 13.44 14.70
CA LEU A 50 -15.46 13.67 15.17
C LEU A 50 -15.03 15.13 15.22
N ARG A 51 -15.55 15.99 14.34
CA ARG A 51 -15.29 17.44 14.41
C ARG A 51 -15.89 18.08 15.66
N GLN A 52 -16.95 17.50 16.19
CA GLN A 52 -17.66 17.99 17.37
C GLN A 52 -17.13 17.34 18.65
N ARG A 53 -16.92 16.01 18.62
CA ARG A 53 -16.36 15.23 19.72
C ARG A 53 -15.29 14.26 19.18
N PRO A 54 -13.99 14.64 19.20
CA PRO A 54 -12.92 13.85 18.58
C PRO A 54 -12.56 12.56 19.35
N THR A 55 -12.97 12.47 20.62
CA THR A 55 -12.65 11.37 21.53
C THR A 55 -13.82 10.40 21.65
N GLU A 56 -13.55 9.12 21.42
CA GLU A 56 -14.44 7.99 21.66
C GLU A 56 -14.79 7.90 23.15
N SER A 57 -15.97 7.38 23.48
CA SER A 57 -16.38 7.16 24.87
C SER A 57 -17.22 5.91 25.03
N ALA A 58 -17.25 5.37 26.25
CA ALA A 58 -18.13 4.26 26.61
C ALA A 58 -19.60 4.68 26.69
N ASP A 59 -19.91 5.97 26.57
CA ASP A 59 -21.27 6.51 26.56
C ASP A 59 -22.05 5.88 25.40
N ARG A 60 -23.28 5.46 25.71
CA ARG A 60 -24.13 4.72 24.77
C ARG A 60 -25.08 5.68 24.07
N VAL A 61 -24.86 5.91 22.79
CA VAL A 61 -25.76 6.69 21.93
C VAL A 61 -26.91 5.81 21.48
N SER A 62 -28.14 6.32 21.57
CA SER A 62 -29.36 5.64 21.13
C SER A 62 -29.49 5.72 19.61
N VAL A 63 -29.17 4.63 18.91
CA VAL A 63 -29.24 4.57 17.44
C VAL A 63 -30.65 4.22 16.97
N SER A 64 -31.37 3.41 17.75
CA SER A 64 -32.79 3.11 17.57
C SER A 64 -33.45 2.87 18.93
N ALA A 65 -34.78 2.70 18.96
CA ALA A 65 -35.53 2.44 20.18
C ALA A 65 -35.00 1.24 21.00
N PHE A 66 -34.36 0.28 20.34
CA PHE A 66 -33.88 -0.96 20.95
C PHE A 66 -32.36 -1.13 20.91
N GLN A 67 -31.63 -0.21 20.25
CA GLN A 67 -30.21 -0.35 20.03
C GLN A 67 -29.44 0.87 20.53
N ARG A 68 -28.55 0.63 21.50
CA ARG A 68 -27.62 1.63 22.00
C ARG A 68 -26.18 1.18 21.75
N VAL A 69 -25.39 2.02 21.10
CA VAL A 69 -24.01 1.69 20.68
C VAL A 69 -23.06 2.65 21.38
N ALA A 70 -21.89 2.16 21.80
CA ALA A 70 -20.86 3.02 22.38
C ALA A 70 -20.40 4.05 21.34
N TYR A 71 -20.05 5.26 21.75
CA TYR A 71 -19.56 6.29 20.86
C TYR A 71 -18.13 5.98 20.37
N VAL A 72 -18.02 5.24 19.26
CA VAL A 72 -16.74 4.78 18.66
C VAL A 72 -16.59 5.18 17.18
N PRO A 73 -16.65 6.49 16.86
CA PRO A 73 -16.65 6.95 15.48
C PRO A 73 -15.41 6.57 14.67
N HIS A 74 -14.22 6.47 15.27
CA HIS A 74 -13.00 6.10 14.52
C HIS A 74 -13.06 4.63 14.06
N THR A 75 -13.67 3.75 14.86
CA THR A 75 -13.92 2.34 14.48
C THR A 75 -14.83 2.24 13.26
N PHE A 76 -16.00 2.90 13.28
CA PHE A 76 -16.91 2.89 12.13
C PHE A 76 -16.30 3.58 10.90
N LEU A 77 -15.59 4.69 11.12
CA LEU A 77 -14.87 5.41 10.06
C LEU A 77 -13.82 4.51 9.40
N THR A 78 -13.07 3.71 10.16
CA THR A 78 -12.11 2.73 9.64
C THR A 78 -12.77 1.79 8.64
N ILE A 79 -13.89 1.18 9.04
CA ILE A 79 -14.58 0.19 8.20
C ILE A 79 -15.11 0.88 6.94
N ALA A 80 -15.78 2.01 7.09
CA ALA A 80 -16.34 2.77 5.98
C ALA A 80 -15.26 3.20 4.97
N LEU A 81 -14.13 3.75 5.43
CA LEU A 81 -13.03 4.16 4.57
C LEU A 81 -12.36 2.98 3.86
N ALA A 82 -12.17 1.85 4.56
CA ALA A 82 -11.63 0.65 3.95
C ALA A 82 -12.53 0.09 2.84
N ARG A 83 -13.86 0.18 2.99
CA ARG A 83 -14.83 -0.21 1.95
C ARG A 83 -14.86 0.73 0.74
N LEU A 84 -14.30 1.93 0.88
CA LEU A 84 -14.15 2.92 -0.20
C LEU A 84 -12.74 2.87 -0.83
N ASP A 85 -11.93 1.85 -0.51
CA ASP A 85 -10.53 1.73 -0.90
C ASP A 85 -9.65 2.92 -0.47
N ARG A 86 -10.08 3.69 0.55
CA ARG A 86 -9.34 4.82 1.13
C ARG A 86 -8.42 4.33 2.25
N CYS A 87 -7.50 3.45 1.87
CA CYS A 87 -6.77 2.64 2.84
C CYS A 87 -5.85 3.42 3.79
N GLU A 88 -5.22 4.50 3.33
CA GLU A 88 -4.37 5.32 4.22
C GLU A 88 -5.19 5.97 5.34
N GLU A 89 -6.34 6.53 4.98
CA GLU A 89 -7.24 7.18 5.92
C GLU A 89 -7.90 6.17 6.86
N ALA A 90 -8.25 4.99 6.35
CA ALA A 90 -8.76 3.89 7.17
C ALA A 90 -7.74 3.47 8.23
N LEU A 91 -6.46 3.30 7.87
CA LEU A 91 -5.39 2.97 8.82
C LEU A 91 -5.17 4.08 9.85
N ALA A 92 -5.23 5.34 9.44
CA ALA A 92 -5.11 6.47 10.36
C ALA A 92 -6.27 6.50 11.38
N ALA A 93 -7.51 6.31 10.92
CA ALA A 93 -8.67 6.19 11.80
C ALA A 93 -8.54 4.99 12.75
N PHE A 94 -8.11 3.84 12.24
CA PHE A 94 -7.93 2.64 13.05
C PHE A 94 -6.90 2.85 14.17
N THR A 95 -5.75 3.42 13.83
CA THR A 95 -4.68 3.75 14.79
C THR A 95 -5.20 4.69 15.89
N ARG A 96 -6.06 5.65 15.54
CA ARG A 96 -6.70 6.54 16.52
C ARG A 96 -7.66 5.79 17.45
N SER A 97 -8.45 4.84 16.93
CA SER A 97 -9.35 4.03 17.75
C SER A 97 -8.58 3.06 18.65
N GLU A 98 -7.53 2.41 18.13
CA GLU A 98 -6.64 1.54 18.91
C GLU A 98 -6.01 2.30 20.07
N ALA A 99 -5.47 3.50 19.82
CA ALA A 99 -4.84 4.32 20.85
C ALA A 99 -5.82 4.75 21.96
N GLN A 100 -7.10 4.91 21.65
CA GLN A 100 -8.12 5.26 22.63
C GLN A 100 -8.66 4.05 23.40
N GLY A 101 -8.61 2.86 22.81
CA GLY A 101 -8.93 1.58 23.46
C GLY A 101 -10.40 1.37 23.82
N ILE A 102 -11.27 2.37 23.62
CA ILE A 102 -12.71 2.29 23.94
C ILE A 102 -13.39 1.22 23.10
N ALA A 103 -13.16 1.22 21.78
CA ALA A 103 -13.83 0.28 20.88
C ALA A 103 -13.48 -1.19 21.15
N ALA A 104 -12.22 -1.48 21.46
CA ALA A 104 -11.78 -2.85 21.80
C ALA A 104 -12.53 -3.40 23.03
N ARG A 105 -12.89 -2.52 23.97
CA ARG A 105 -13.48 -2.90 25.26
C ARG A 105 -15.01 -2.84 25.26
N ASP A 106 -15.58 -1.76 24.72
CA ASP A 106 -17.01 -1.43 24.82
C ASP A 106 -17.80 -1.68 23.51
N ALA A 107 -17.09 -1.90 22.39
CA ALA A 107 -17.66 -2.14 21.06
C ALA A 107 -16.94 -3.27 20.29
N ARG A 108 -16.50 -4.32 21.02
CA ARG A 108 -15.58 -5.37 20.54
C ARG A 108 -15.88 -5.93 19.15
N ARG A 109 -17.15 -6.22 18.85
CA ARG A 109 -17.57 -6.74 17.54
C ARG A 109 -17.16 -5.79 16.39
N TYR A 110 -17.42 -4.50 16.53
CA TYR A 110 -17.09 -3.51 15.50
C TYR A 110 -15.59 -3.28 15.42
N PHE A 111 -14.89 -3.34 16.55
CA PHE A 111 -13.44 -3.24 16.58
C PHE A 111 -12.75 -4.41 15.87
N GLU A 112 -13.24 -5.65 16.03
CA GLU A 112 -12.72 -6.83 15.31
C GLU A 112 -12.91 -6.72 13.78
N GLU A 113 -14.03 -6.17 13.35
CA GLU A 113 -14.30 -5.89 11.93
C GLU A 113 -13.38 -4.77 11.40
N ALA A 114 -13.23 -3.67 12.14
CA ALA A 114 -12.31 -2.59 11.81
C ALA A 114 -10.86 -3.08 11.73
N SER A 115 -10.44 -3.96 12.64
CA SER A 115 -9.11 -4.59 12.62
C SER A 115 -8.91 -5.45 11.37
N THR A 116 -9.92 -6.23 10.99
CA THR A 116 -9.88 -7.02 9.75
C THR A 116 -9.76 -6.13 8.52
N ALA A 117 -10.55 -5.06 8.46
CA ALA A 117 -10.53 -4.08 7.37
C ALA A 117 -9.18 -3.35 7.28
N ALA A 118 -8.65 -2.88 8.41
CA ALA A 118 -7.35 -2.24 8.53
C ALA A 118 -6.21 -3.17 8.07
N ASN A 119 -6.21 -4.44 8.49
CA ASN A 119 -5.22 -5.42 8.05
C ASN A 119 -5.32 -5.72 6.53
N GLY A 120 -6.53 -5.72 5.97
CA GLY A 120 -6.73 -5.75 4.52
C GLY A 120 -6.03 -4.57 3.83
N CYS A 121 -6.31 -3.36 4.29
CA CYS A 121 -5.70 -2.14 3.76
C CYS A 121 -4.18 -2.09 3.91
N ARG A 122 -3.63 -2.54 5.04
CA ARG A 122 -2.18 -2.62 5.26
C ARG A 122 -1.52 -3.52 4.22
N ARG A 123 -2.09 -4.69 3.93
CA ARG A 123 -1.56 -5.61 2.91
C ARG A 123 -1.60 -5.03 1.51
N ASN A 124 -2.70 -4.35 1.14
CA ASN A 124 -2.83 -3.74 -0.17
C ASN A 124 -1.80 -2.62 -0.36
N LEU A 125 -1.71 -1.69 0.60
CA LEU A 125 -0.73 -0.60 0.57
C LEU A 125 0.71 -1.13 0.56
N LEU A 126 0.98 -2.20 1.31
CA LEU A 126 2.29 -2.85 1.29
C LEU A 126 2.62 -3.40 -0.10
N ALA A 127 1.70 -4.13 -0.72
CA ALA A 127 1.90 -4.67 -2.07
C ALA A 127 2.17 -3.56 -3.11
N ASP A 128 1.31 -2.54 -3.13
CA ASP A 128 1.44 -1.40 -4.06
C ASP A 128 2.78 -0.66 -3.85
N SER A 129 3.15 -0.43 -2.58
CA SER A 129 4.40 0.24 -2.24
C SER A 129 5.61 -0.60 -2.62
N VAL A 130 5.56 -1.93 -2.44
CA VAL A 130 6.65 -2.83 -2.83
C VAL A 130 6.89 -2.77 -4.34
N ASP A 131 5.84 -2.88 -5.15
CA ASP A 131 5.99 -2.92 -6.61
C ASP A 131 6.43 -1.57 -7.18
N SER A 132 5.87 -0.46 -6.68
CA SER A 132 6.31 0.89 -7.06
C SER A 132 7.77 1.15 -6.66
N THR A 133 8.17 0.76 -5.44
CA THR A 133 9.52 1.01 -4.93
C THR A 133 10.56 0.15 -5.65
N ARG A 134 10.23 -1.12 -5.96
CA ARG A 134 11.07 -2.01 -6.76
C ARG A 134 11.35 -1.41 -8.14
N SER A 135 10.30 -0.98 -8.84
CA SER A 135 10.41 -0.39 -10.17
C SER A 135 11.29 0.87 -10.14
N ALA A 136 11.08 1.75 -9.16
CA ALA A 136 11.89 2.97 -9.00
C ALA A 136 13.36 2.64 -8.67
N LEU A 137 13.63 1.62 -7.86
CA LEU A 137 14.98 1.17 -7.53
C LEU A 137 15.72 0.63 -8.77
N GLU A 138 15.03 -0.14 -9.61
CA GLU A 138 15.55 -0.66 -10.88
C GLU A 138 15.91 0.48 -11.85
N GLU A 139 15.03 1.47 -12.02
CA GLU A 139 15.30 2.65 -12.85
C GLU A 139 16.56 3.42 -12.38
N VAL A 140 16.72 3.60 -11.07
CA VAL A 140 17.88 4.32 -10.51
C VAL A 140 19.17 3.50 -10.66
N ARG A 141 19.10 2.17 -10.53
CA ARG A 141 20.24 1.28 -10.82
C ARG A 141 20.66 1.35 -12.28
N GLU A 142 19.71 1.39 -13.20
CA GLU A 142 19.98 1.55 -14.63
C GLU A 142 20.64 2.91 -14.92
N LEU A 143 20.10 3.99 -14.35
CA LEU A 143 20.70 5.32 -14.45
C LEU A 143 22.13 5.35 -13.92
N ALA A 144 22.38 4.75 -12.76
CA ALA A 144 23.71 4.65 -12.17
C ALA A 144 24.67 3.91 -13.11
N ALA A 145 24.26 2.76 -13.65
CA ALA A 145 25.06 1.98 -14.59
C ALA A 145 25.41 2.78 -15.86
N GLN A 146 24.46 3.54 -16.42
CA GLN A 146 24.71 4.40 -17.58
C GLN A 146 25.74 5.50 -17.30
N VAL A 147 25.65 6.14 -16.13
CA VAL A 147 26.61 7.17 -15.71
C VAL A 147 28.00 6.58 -15.47
N GLU A 148 28.08 5.44 -14.79
CA GLU A 148 29.34 4.74 -14.52
C GLU A 148 30.01 4.26 -15.81
N GLN A 149 29.25 3.75 -16.77
CA GLN A 149 29.77 3.41 -18.09
C GLN A 149 30.34 4.64 -18.80
N SER A 150 29.62 5.77 -18.76
CA SER A 150 30.07 7.03 -19.40
C SER A 150 31.35 7.58 -18.75
N VAL A 151 31.51 7.32 -17.45
CA VAL A 151 32.72 7.64 -16.69
C VAL A 151 33.88 6.70 -17.03
N ALA A 152 33.60 5.41 -17.21
CA ALA A 152 34.59 4.40 -17.55
C ALA A 152 35.15 4.58 -18.97
N ASP A 153 34.31 5.04 -19.90
CA ASP A 153 34.73 5.41 -21.25
C ASP A 153 35.77 6.55 -21.15
N GLY A 154 37.03 6.30 -21.52
CA GLY A 154 38.23 6.99 -21.03
C GLY A 154 38.31 8.53 -21.01
N VAL A 155 37.38 9.24 -21.66
CA VAL A 155 37.18 10.69 -21.47
C VAL A 155 36.67 10.99 -20.05
N GLY A 156 35.76 10.15 -19.53
CA GLY A 156 35.21 10.28 -18.18
C GLY A 156 36.23 10.04 -17.07
N ALA A 157 37.16 9.10 -17.26
CA ALA A 157 38.23 8.82 -16.29
C ALA A 157 39.13 10.03 -16.07
N ARG A 158 39.46 10.75 -17.15
CA ARG A 158 40.21 12.01 -17.08
C ARG A 158 39.42 13.10 -16.34
N VAL A 159 38.14 13.27 -16.68
CA VAL A 159 37.24 14.21 -16.01
C VAL A 159 37.19 13.96 -14.50
N LEU A 160 37.09 12.70 -14.07
CA LEU A 160 37.11 12.36 -12.64
C LEU A 160 38.44 12.70 -11.97
N SER A 161 39.56 12.40 -12.62
CA SER A 161 40.89 12.71 -12.07
C SER A 161 41.10 14.22 -11.88
N GLU A 162 40.47 15.05 -12.72
CA GLU A 162 40.58 16.51 -12.68
C GLU A 162 39.49 17.17 -11.81
N ASN A 163 38.43 16.44 -11.43
CA ASN A 163 37.28 16.99 -10.70
C ASN A 163 36.89 16.10 -9.51
N SER A 164 37.63 16.21 -8.40
CA SER A 164 37.38 15.46 -7.17
C SER A 164 35.97 15.63 -6.60
N SER A 165 35.29 16.75 -6.87
CA SER A 165 33.90 16.96 -6.45
C SER A 165 32.90 16.03 -7.15
N ILE A 166 33.13 15.68 -8.42
CA ILE A 166 32.27 14.73 -9.15
C ILE A 166 32.48 13.32 -8.58
N ALA A 167 33.73 12.95 -8.32
CA ALA A 167 34.05 11.66 -7.69
C ALA A 167 33.37 11.52 -6.32
N THR A 168 33.47 12.54 -5.46
CA THR A 168 32.77 12.54 -4.16
C THR A 168 31.25 12.40 -4.29
N ARG A 169 30.63 13.06 -5.28
CA ARG A 169 29.19 12.94 -5.53
C ARG A 169 28.80 11.55 -6.02
N ILE A 170 29.62 10.91 -6.85
CA ILE A 170 29.41 9.52 -7.27
C ILE A 170 29.41 8.60 -6.05
N GLU A 171 30.39 8.73 -5.16
CA GLU A 171 30.45 7.93 -3.93
C GLU A 171 29.24 8.17 -3.03
N GLN A 172 28.82 9.43 -2.86
CA GLN A 172 27.59 9.76 -2.12
C GLN A 172 26.34 9.12 -2.75
N ALA A 173 26.23 9.17 -4.08
CA ALA A 173 25.10 8.58 -4.80
C ALA A 173 25.08 7.04 -4.71
N ARG A 174 26.25 6.39 -4.72
CA ARG A 174 26.40 4.94 -4.47
C ARG A 174 25.95 4.56 -3.07
N GLU A 175 26.39 5.31 -2.08
CA GLU A 175 26.05 5.06 -0.69
C GLU A 175 24.54 5.21 -0.43
N LEU A 176 23.91 6.24 -1.02
CA LEU A 176 22.46 6.40 -0.97
C LEU A 176 21.73 5.24 -1.67
N LEU A 177 22.21 4.79 -2.83
CA LEU A 177 21.64 3.65 -3.55
C LEU A 177 21.72 2.35 -2.74
N ARG A 178 22.86 2.12 -2.08
CA ARG A 178 23.07 0.98 -1.18
C ARG A 178 22.11 1.03 0.00
N ALA A 179 22.05 2.16 0.71
CA ALA A 179 21.14 2.37 1.83
C ALA A 179 19.66 2.19 1.43
N ALA A 180 19.27 2.69 0.25
CA ALA A 180 17.93 2.50 -0.29
C ALA A 180 17.61 1.01 -0.51
N GLY A 181 18.53 0.25 -1.12
CA GLY A 181 18.37 -1.19 -1.33
C GLY A 181 18.25 -1.97 -0.03
N GLU A 182 19.16 -1.73 0.92
CA GLU A 182 19.14 -2.37 2.25
C GLU A 182 17.84 -2.08 3.00
N ARG A 183 17.38 -0.82 2.96
CA ARG A 183 16.14 -0.41 3.62
C ARG A 183 14.91 -1.05 2.97
N PHE A 184 14.89 -1.15 1.64
CA PHE A 184 13.83 -1.82 0.90
C PHE A 184 13.75 -3.31 1.22
N ASP A 185 14.88 -4.01 1.16
CA ASP A 185 14.96 -5.45 1.42
C ASP A 185 14.58 -5.77 2.88
N GLY A 186 15.08 -4.99 3.84
CA GLY A 186 14.69 -5.11 5.25
C GLY A 186 13.20 -4.85 5.47
N GLY A 187 12.64 -3.82 4.81
CA GLY A 187 11.21 -3.51 4.87
C GLY A 187 10.33 -4.62 4.28
N MET A 188 10.74 -5.20 3.15
CA MET A 188 10.04 -6.36 2.57
C MET A 188 10.07 -7.58 3.49
N GLN A 189 11.22 -7.91 4.07
CA GLN A 189 11.36 -9.05 4.98
C GLN A 189 10.50 -8.88 6.24
N ALA A 190 10.45 -7.66 6.80
CA ALA A 190 9.67 -7.34 7.98
C ALA A 190 8.18 -7.07 7.68
N SER A 191 7.78 -6.98 6.41
CA SER A 191 6.46 -6.46 6.00
C SER A 191 6.16 -5.07 6.60
N ASP A 192 7.19 -4.23 6.71
CA ASP A 192 7.14 -2.90 7.30
C ASP A 192 6.93 -1.84 6.21
N LEU A 193 5.70 -1.31 6.14
CA LEU A 193 5.32 -0.27 5.20
C LEU A 193 6.10 1.04 5.42
N ALA A 194 6.46 1.38 6.66
CA ALA A 194 7.22 2.59 6.95
C ALA A 194 8.65 2.48 6.40
N ALA A 195 9.28 1.32 6.56
CA ALA A 195 10.60 1.03 5.98
C ALA A 195 10.60 1.14 4.45
N ILE A 196 9.57 0.59 3.79
CA ILE A 196 9.47 0.66 2.32
C ILE A 196 9.28 2.10 1.84
N ARG A 197 8.50 2.91 2.56
CA ARG A 197 8.35 4.35 2.26
C ARG A 197 9.65 5.11 2.43
N GLU A 198 10.39 4.83 3.50
CA GLU A 198 11.71 5.41 3.71
C GLU A 198 12.69 5.02 2.59
N ALA A 199 12.65 3.77 2.12
CA ALA A 199 13.41 3.34 0.96
C ALA A 199 13.01 4.11 -0.31
N ALA A 200 11.72 4.34 -0.55
CA ALA A 200 11.26 5.16 -1.67
C ALA A 200 11.79 6.60 -1.61
N ASP A 201 11.80 7.23 -0.44
CA ASP A 201 12.39 8.56 -0.25
C ASP A 201 13.89 8.58 -0.52
N LEU A 202 14.62 7.54 -0.09
CA LEU A 202 16.05 7.38 -0.40
C LEU A 202 16.29 7.20 -1.90
N ILE A 203 15.43 6.45 -2.60
CA ILE A 203 15.50 6.26 -4.06
C ILE A 203 15.34 7.59 -4.79
N GLU A 204 14.39 8.45 -4.40
CA GLU A 204 14.22 9.76 -5.04
C GLU A 204 15.42 10.70 -4.84
N ARG A 205 16.02 10.69 -3.63
CA ARG A 205 17.27 11.43 -3.37
C ARG A 205 18.41 10.89 -4.23
N THR A 206 18.53 9.56 -4.31
CA THR A 206 19.53 8.87 -5.13
C THR A 206 19.38 9.21 -6.61
N ARG A 207 18.14 9.20 -7.13
CA ARG A 207 17.83 9.62 -8.52
C ARG A 207 18.29 11.05 -8.79
N THR A 208 18.02 11.95 -7.85
CA THR A 208 18.41 13.37 -7.96
C THR A 208 19.93 13.53 -8.01
N GLU A 209 20.67 12.84 -7.15
CA GLU A 209 22.14 12.88 -7.16
C GLU A 209 22.72 12.30 -8.45
N TRP A 210 22.30 11.10 -8.88
CA TRP A 210 22.77 10.52 -10.15
C TRP A 210 22.43 11.38 -11.36
N SER A 211 21.27 12.02 -11.38
CA SER A 211 20.90 12.95 -12.46
C SER A 211 21.81 14.18 -12.52
N THR A 212 22.27 14.65 -11.36
CA THR A 212 23.19 15.78 -11.23
C THR A 212 24.60 15.37 -11.64
N VAL A 213 25.09 14.23 -11.17
CA VAL A 213 26.36 13.64 -11.62
C VAL A 213 26.37 13.48 -13.14
N ARG A 214 25.31 12.90 -13.72
CA ARG A 214 25.20 12.73 -15.18
C ARG A 214 25.32 14.06 -15.91
N ARG A 215 24.63 15.10 -15.42
CA ARG A 215 24.70 16.45 -15.99
C ARG A 215 26.11 17.01 -15.93
N ASP A 216 26.76 16.93 -14.77
CA ASP A 216 28.10 17.48 -14.54
C ASP A 216 29.16 16.76 -15.38
N VAL A 217 29.10 15.43 -15.43
CA VAL A 217 29.95 14.60 -16.30
C VAL A 217 29.78 15.01 -17.76
N ASN A 218 28.54 15.13 -18.25
CA ASN A 218 28.27 15.53 -19.63
C ASN A 218 28.81 16.93 -19.97
N ILE A 219 28.65 17.90 -19.05
CA ILE A 219 29.20 19.26 -19.24
C ILE A 219 30.73 19.21 -19.35
N LYS A 220 31.39 18.41 -18.51
CA LYS A 220 32.86 18.30 -18.50
C LYS A 220 33.39 17.56 -19.72
N ILE A 221 32.73 16.48 -20.13
CA ILE A 221 33.06 15.76 -21.37
C ILE A 221 32.95 16.71 -22.57
N ALA A 222 31.87 17.49 -22.65
CA ALA A 222 31.67 18.46 -23.73
C ALA A 222 32.74 19.57 -23.74
N GLY A 223 33.20 20.01 -22.56
CA GLY A 223 34.27 21.01 -22.44
C GLY A 223 35.69 20.48 -22.65
N ALA A 224 35.93 19.18 -22.39
CA ALA A 224 37.24 18.53 -22.52
C ALA A 224 37.51 17.99 -23.94
N ALA A 225 36.47 17.85 -24.77
CA ALA A 225 36.65 17.54 -26.17
C ALA A 225 37.55 18.63 -26.80
N PRO A 226 38.74 18.26 -27.36
CA PRO A 226 39.55 19.23 -28.08
C PRO A 226 38.66 19.90 -29.14
N ALA A 227 38.89 21.18 -29.41
CA ALA A 227 38.30 21.88 -30.54
C ALA A 227 38.82 21.30 -31.87
N SER A 228 38.74 19.98 -32.06
CA SER A 228 38.69 19.39 -33.37
C SER A 228 37.50 20.02 -34.07
N PRO A 229 37.66 20.56 -35.30
CA PRO A 229 36.53 20.99 -36.09
C PRO A 229 35.52 19.84 -36.06
N PRO A 230 34.25 20.12 -35.73
CA PRO A 230 33.26 19.09 -35.42
C PRO A 230 33.39 18.00 -36.48
N ALA A 231 33.85 16.82 -36.06
CA ALA A 231 33.83 15.66 -36.94
C ALA A 231 32.41 15.63 -37.45
N ARG A 232 32.23 15.81 -38.78
CA ARG A 232 30.90 15.94 -39.37
C ARG A 232 30.04 14.86 -38.72
N PRO A 233 28.98 15.21 -37.97
CA PRO A 233 28.20 14.24 -37.23
C PRO A 233 27.90 13.11 -38.20
N GLN A 234 28.22 11.87 -37.82
CA GLN A 234 27.88 10.74 -38.68
C GLN A 234 26.39 10.88 -38.96
N PRO A 235 25.98 11.11 -40.23
CA PRO A 235 24.62 11.55 -40.54
C PRO A 235 23.55 10.57 -40.04
N ASP A 236 23.95 9.33 -39.74
CA ASP A 236 23.07 8.26 -39.29
C ASP A 236 22.71 8.30 -37.80
N THR A 237 23.54 8.86 -36.89
CA THR A 237 23.22 8.84 -35.44
C THR A 237 22.12 9.83 -35.07
N GLY A 238 22.16 11.05 -35.60
CA GLY A 238 21.11 12.04 -35.35
C GLY A 238 19.74 11.60 -35.86
N LEU A 239 19.69 10.90 -37.01
CA LEU A 239 18.44 10.37 -37.54
C LEU A 239 17.89 9.23 -36.68
N ARG A 240 18.75 8.33 -36.19
CA ARG A 240 18.36 7.25 -35.27
C ARG A 240 17.82 7.79 -33.96
N ASP A 241 18.49 8.75 -33.34
CA ASP A 241 18.07 9.33 -32.07
C ASP A 241 16.73 10.09 -32.19
N ALA A 242 16.57 10.85 -33.27
CA ALA A 242 15.32 11.55 -33.56
C ALA A 242 14.16 10.57 -33.83
N THR A 243 14.44 9.48 -34.55
CA THR A 243 13.46 8.41 -34.81
C THR A 243 13.02 7.74 -33.51
N ALA A 244 13.98 7.30 -32.67
CA ALA A 244 13.69 6.65 -31.39
C ALA A 244 12.90 7.57 -30.45
N ALA A 245 13.21 8.87 -30.42
CA ALA A 245 12.48 9.84 -29.61
C ALA A 245 11.02 10.01 -30.07
N VAL A 246 10.78 10.05 -31.40
CA VAL A 246 9.44 10.12 -31.98
C VAL A 246 8.63 8.85 -31.69
N GLU A 247 9.24 7.67 -31.82
CA GLU A 247 8.61 6.38 -31.47
C GLU A 247 8.24 6.31 -29.98
N ALA A 248 9.12 6.77 -29.09
CA ALA A 248 8.84 6.82 -27.66
C ALA A 248 7.67 7.77 -27.31
N ALA A 249 7.56 8.92 -28.00
CA ALA A 249 6.45 9.83 -27.84
C ALA A 249 5.12 9.23 -28.33
N GLU A 250 5.17 8.46 -29.42
CA GLU A 250 4.00 7.74 -29.93
C GLU A 250 3.56 6.61 -29.02
N ALA A 251 4.48 5.82 -28.48
CA ALA A 251 4.17 4.78 -27.49
C ALA A 251 3.47 5.39 -26.26
N ALA A 252 3.93 6.54 -25.78
CA ALA A 252 3.28 7.28 -24.70
C ALA A 252 1.86 7.77 -25.08
N ARG A 253 1.68 8.31 -26.29
CA ARG A 253 0.36 8.70 -26.83
C ARG A 253 -0.58 7.49 -26.89
N GLN A 254 -0.09 6.33 -27.31
CA GLN A 254 -0.88 5.11 -27.44
C GLN A 254 -1.31 4.56 -26.08
N ARG A 255 -0.42 4.50 -25.08
CA ARG A 255 -0.77 4.12 -23.69
C ARG A 255 -1.87 5.00 -23.12
N LEU A 256 -1.76 6.32 -23.30
CA LEU A 256 -2.81 7.25 -22.90
C LEU A 256 -4.13 6.98 -23.63
N ALA A 257 -4.09 6.70 -24.93
CA ALA A 257 -5.28 6.37 -25.71
C ALA A 257 -5.94 5.04 -25.26
N ASP A 258 -5.14 4.02 -24.94
CA ASP A 258 -5.62 2.75 -24.38
C ASP A 258 -6.28 2.96 -23.01
N ARG A 259 -5.66 3.78 -22.14
CA ARG A 259 -6.21 4.13 -20.84
C ARG A 259 -7.53 4.89 -20.94
N LEU A 260 -7.59 5.89 -21.82
CA LEU A 260 -8.83 6.63 -22.10
C LEU A 260 -9.93 5.73 -22.66
N ARG A 261 -9.60 4.69 -23.43
CA ARG A 261 -10.55 3.67 -23.88
C ARG A 261 -11.01 2.78 -22.72
N ALA A 262 -10.10 2.32 -21.87
CA ALA A 262 -10.40 1.48 -20.71
C ALA A 262 -11.27 2.20 -19.66
N ALA A 263 -11.08 3.52 -19.51
CA ALA A 263 -11.87 4.39 -18.64
C ALA A 263 -13.35 4.52 -19.07
N GLY A 264 -13.73 3.92 -20.20
CA GLY A 264 -15.12 3.55 -20.47
C GLY A 264 -16.11 4.67 -20.70
N SER A 265 -15.73 5.93 -20.99
CA SER A 265 -16.76 6.91 -21.34
C SER A 265 -16.36 8.09 -22.24
N GLN A 266 -17.09 8.21 -23.36
CA GLN A 266 -17.28 9.49 -24.05
C GLN A 266 -17.83 10.60 -23.12
N ARG A 267 -18.40 10.27 -21.95
CA ARG A 267 -18.85 11.25 -20.93
C ARG A 267 -17.68 11.85 -20.15
N ALA A 268 -16.69 11.07 -19.73
CA ALA A 268 -15.45 11.57 -19.12
C ALA A 268 -14.73 12.49 -20.10
N LEU A 269 -14.55 12.07 -21.36
CA LEU A 269 -13.93 12.93 -22.40
C LEU A 269 -14.69 14.24 -22.68
N ARG A 270 -16.02 14.27 -22.53
CA ARG A 270 -16.82 15.51 -22.67
C ARG A 270 -16.67 16.47 -21.49
N ARG A 271 -16.52 15.97 -20.26
CA ARG A 271 -16.21 16.81 -19.08
C ARG A 271 -14.74 17.23 -19.04
N ARG A 272 -13.87 16.50 -19.74
CA ARG A 272 -12.41 16.68 -19.81
C ARG A 272 -11.94 17.47 -21.04
N ALA A 273 -12.72 18.47 -21.49
CA ALA A 273 -12.34 19.31 -22.63
C ALA A 273 -10.90 19.88 -22.54
N PRO A 274 -10.39 20.33 -21.37
CA PRO A 274 -9.01 20.80 -21.26
C PRO A 274 -7.95 19.71 -21.51
N LEU A 275 -8.17 18.48 -21.03
CA LEU A 275 -7.24 17.37 -21.23
C LEU A 275 -7.29 16.86 -22.67
N ARG A 276 -8.49 16.77 -23.25
CA ARG A 276 -8.68 16.42 -24.65
C ARG A 276 -7.98 17.42 -25.58
N ASN A 277 -8.15 18.72 -25.36
CA ASN A 277 -7.50 19.76 -26.16
C ASN A 277 -5.97 19.66 -26.07
N ARG A 278 -5.42 19.40 -24.87
CA ARG A 278 -3.99 19.17 -24.67
C ARG A 278 -3.49 17.92 -25.39
N TRP A 279 -4.26 16.82 -25.33
CA TRP A 279 -3.95 15.57 -26.04
C TRP A 279 -3.96 15.76 -27.57
N GLU A 280 -5.01 16.38 -28.12
CA GLU A 280 -5.11 16.65 -29.56
C GLU A 280 -4.03 17.62 -30.05
N ALA A 281 -3.71 18.67 -29.28
CA ALA A 281 -2.63 19.59 -29.61
C ALA A 281 -1.26 18.88 -29.63
N SER A 282 -0.98 18.06 -28.61
CA SER A 282 0.26 17.27 -28.53
C SER A 282 0.33 16.22 -29.64
N GLY A 283 -0.81 15.63 -30.02
CA GLY A 283 -0.91 14.70 -31.14
C GLY A 283 -0.58 15.33 -32.49
N ARG A 284 -1.11 16.54 -32.76
CA ARG A 284 -0.78 17.31 -33.98
C ARG A 284 0.70 17.70 -34.03
N GLN A 285 1.28 18.09 -32.90
CA GLN A 285 2.72 18.37 -32.82
C GLN A 285 3.56 17.12 -33.12
N LEU A 286 3.17 15.95 -32.59
CA LEU A 286 3.87 14.69 -32.89
C LEU A 286 3.77 14.30 -34.38
N GLU A 287 2.62 14.53 -35.01
CA GLU A 287 2.44 14.32 -36.45
C GLU A 287 3.29 15.28 -37.29
N GLN A 288 3.41 16.54 -36.87
CA GLN A 288 4.33 17.50 -37.49
C GLN A 288 5.79 17.05 -37.36
N LEU A 289 6.23 16.59 -36.19
CA LEU A 289 7.59 16.08 -35.98
C LEU A 289 7.89 14.89 -36.88
N ARG A 290 6.93 13.99 -37.10
CA ARG A 290 7.07 12.86 -38.04
C ARG A 290 7.21 13.32 -39.48
N ALA A 291 6.48 14.35 -39.87
CA ALA A 291 6.60 14.93 -41.20
C ALA A 291 7.99 15.58 -41.36
N ASP A 292 8.41 16.39 -40.38
CA ASP A 292 9.70 17.09 -40.37
C ASP A 292 10.88 16.10 -40.36
N LEU A 293 10.75 14.93 -39.73
CA LEU A 293 11.79 13.88 -39.69
C LEU A 293 12.15 13.36 -41.09
N ARG A 294 11.21 13.39 -42.05
CA ARG A 294 11.45 12.94 -43.43
C ARG A 294 12.23 14.01 -44.21
N GLY A 295 13.55 13.93 -44.16
CA GLY A 295 14.44 14.83 -44.88
C GLY A 295 14.98 16.00 -44.04
N ALA A 296 14.90 15.88 -42.70
CA ALA A 296 15.51 16.82 -41.78
C ALA A 296 17.04 16.90 -42.00
N ASP A 297 17.57 18.12 -42.04
CA ASP A 297 18.99 18.36 -41.88
C ASP A 297 19.43 18.10 -40.41
N PRO A 298 20.75 17.96 -40.14
CA PRO A 298 21.23 17.67 -38.79
C PRO A 298 20.77 18.64 -37.70
N GLY A 299 20.64 19.94 -37.97
CA GLY A 299 20.16 20.91 -37.00
C GLY A 299 18.66 20.74 -36.70
N THR A 300 17.90 20.31 -37.70
CA THR A 300 16.49 19.95 -37.53
C THR A 300 16.31 18.66 -36.72
N LEU A 301 17.22 17.68 -36.83
CA LEU A 301 17.17 16.42 -36.07
C LEU A 301 17.31 16.61 -34.55
N ASP A 302 18.21 17.48 -34.09
CA ASP A 302 18.36 17.81 -32.66
C ASP A 302 17.10 18.47 -32.11
N ARG A 303 16.51 19.41 -32.87
CA ARG A 303 15.24 20.05 -32.54
C ARG A 303 14.12 19.02 -32.41
N ILE A 304 13.96 18.14 -33.41
CA ILE A 304 12.96 17.07 -33.40
C ILE A 304 13.13 16.17 -32.18
N THR A 305 14.36 15.74 -31.89
CA THR A 305 14.66 14.88 -30.74
C THR A 305 14.23 15.54 -29.43
N SER A 306 14.55 16.83 -29.25
CA SER A 306 14.20 17.58 -28.05
C SER A 306 12.69 17.79 -27.89
N GLU A 307 11.98 18.09 -28.98
CA GLU A 307 10.53 18.28 -28.99
C GLU A 307 9.78 16.95 -28.77
N ALA A 308 10.24 15.87 -29.39
CA ALA A 308 9.68 14.53 -29.19
C ALA A 308 9.80 14.06 -27.73
N ARG A 309 10.96 14.29 -27.08
CA ARG A 309 11.14 14.00 -25.65
C ARG A 309 10.21 14.84 -24.75
N ARG A 310 10.02 16.12 -25.08
CA ARG A 310 9.04 16.98 -24.39
C ARG A 310 7.61 16.46 -24.54
N LEU A 311 7.21 16.05 -25.75
CA LEU A 311 5.89 15.47 -26.01
C LEU A 311 5.68 14.14 -25.27
N SER A 312 6.68 13.25 -25.25
CA SER A 312 6.62 11.99 -24.49
C SER A 312 6.37 12.25 -22.98
N THR A 313 7.06 13.26 -22.43
CA THR A 313 6.85 13.69 -21.03
C THR A 313 5.44 14.27 -20.82
N ALA A 314 4.96 15.09 -21.76
CA ALA A 314 3.61 15.67 -21.70
C ALA A 314 2.50 14.62 -21.76
N PHE A 315 2.62 13.60 -22.62
CA PHE A 315 1.68 12.48 -22.66
C PHE A 315 1.67 11.68 -21.35
N SER A 316 2.86 11.43 -20.77
CA SER A 316 2.98 10.74 -19.47
C SER A 316 2.34 11.55 -18.33
N GLN A 317 2.46 12.87 -18.35
CA GLN A 317 1.77 13.74 -17.39
C GLN A 317 0.25 13.70 -17.58
N LEU A 318 -0.24 13.78 -18.82
CA LEU A 318 -1.68 13.66 -19.11
C LEU A 318 -2.23 12.31 -18.65
N GLU A 319 -1.46 11.23 -18.75
CA GLU A 319 -1.84 9.93 -18.22
C GLU A 319 -2.03 9.95 -16.69
N ARG A 320 -1.11 10.59 -15.97
CA ARG A 320 -1.23 10.79 -14.52
C ARG A 320 -2.44 11.66 -14.15
N ASP A 321 -2.69 12.72 -14.90
CA ASP A 321 -3.84 13.61 -14.69
C ASP A 321 -5.16 12.85 -14.89
N VAL A 322 -5.26 12.05 -15.96
CA VAL A 322 -6.41 11.18 -16.24
C VAL A 322 -6.63 10.17 -15.10
N ALA A 323 -5.57 9.55 -14.62
CA ALA A 323 -5.63 8.60 -13.50
C ALA A 323 -6.04 9.28 -12.18
N ALA A 324 -5.66 10.55 -11.97
CA ALA A 324 -6.08 11.32 -10.80
C ALA A 324 -7.56 11.70 -10.87
N GLU A 325 -8.04 12.11 -12.04
CA GLU A 325 -9.47 12.41 -12.23
C GLU A 325 -10.35 11.16 -12.13
N GLU A 326 -9.92 10.00 -12.63
CA GLU A 326 -10.62 8.73 -12.43
C GLU A 326 -10.82 8.43 -10.94
N ARG A 327 -9.75 8.58 -10.14
CA ARG A 327 -9.83 8.44 -8.69
C ARG A 327 -10.81 9.43 -8.05
N ALA A 328 -10.80 10.69 -8.51
CA ALA A 328 -11.73 11.71 -8.01
C ALA A 328 -13.19 11.43 -8.42
N GLU A 329 -13.43 10.94 -9.65
CA GLU A 329 -14.78 10.58 -10.12
C GLU A 329 -15.32 9.36 -9.40
N THR A 330 -14.49 8.33 -9.17
CA THR A 330 -14.86 7.19 -8.32
C THR A 330 -15.23 7.67 -6.92
N ALA A 331 -14.44 8.57 -6.33
CA ALA A 331 -14.75 9.18 -5.04
C ALA A 331 -16.06 10.01 -5.06
N ALA A 332 -16.35 10.72 -6.15
CA ALA A 332 -17.55 11.56 -6.29
C ALA A 332 -18.82 10.74 -6.57
N GLN A 333 -18.75 9.67 -7.36
CA GLN A 333 -19.88 8.76 -7.61
C GLN A 333 -20.26 7.95 -6.36
N GLN A 334 -19.32 7.81 -5.44
CA GLN A 334 -19.59 7.26 -4.12
C GLN A 334 -20.35 8.23 -3.20
N VAL A 335 -20.60 9.50 -3.58
CA VAL A 335 -21.46 10.45 -2.84
C VAL A 335 -22.92 10.29 -3.30
N PRO A 336 -23.81 9.67 -2.51
CA PRO A 336 -25.22 9.58 -2.91
C PRO A 336 -25.88 10.96 -2.85
N ALA A 337 -26.67 11.24 -3.89
CA ALA A 337 -27.41 12.49 -4.04
C ALA A 337 -28.66 12.51 -3.16
N GLU A 338 -28.51 12.49 -1.84
CA GLU A 338 -29.63 12.79 -0.94
C GLU A 338 -29.65 14.28 -0.62
N ARG A 339 -30.37 15.03 -1.47
CA ARG A 339 -31.00 16.28 -1.01
C ARG A 339 -32.06 15.87 -0.01
N PRO A 340 -32.01 16.31 1.25
CA PRO A 340 -33.12 16.09 2.17
C PRO A 340 -34.34 16.82 1.59
N GLU A 341 -35.36 16.05 1.21
CA GLU A 341 -36.69 16.63 1.07
C GLU A 341 -37.09 17.19 2.45
N PRO A 342 -37.59 18.43 2.53
CA PRO A 342 -38.10 18.97 3.77
C PRO A 342 -39.34 18.15 4.17
N ARG A 343 -39.17 17.19 5.09
CA ARG A 343 -40.31 16.52 5.73
C ARG A 343 -41.04 17.55 6.57
N ALA A 344 -42.29 17.78 6.20
CA ALA A 344 -43.24 18.61 6.92
C ALA A 344 -43.34 18.15 8.38
N ALA A 345 -43.27 19.12 9.27
CA ALA A 345 -43.52 18.95 10.69
C ALA A 345 -44.98 18.51 10.91
N GLY A 346 -45.13 17.35 11.52
CA GLY A 346 -46.22 17.00 12.41
C GLY A 346 -45.71 15.90 13.33
N ASP A 347 -46.24 15.65 14.51
CA ASP A 347 -47.10 16.35 15.43
C ASP A 347 -47.08 15.42 16.65
N GLU A 348 -46.88 15.98 17.85
CA GLU A 348 -47.23 15.47 19.18
C GLU A 348 -46.88 14.02 19.61
N GLY A 349 -46.45 13.87 20.87
CA GLY A 349 -46.40 12.56 21.53
C GLY A 349 -45.56 12.52 22.79
N ASP A 350 -45.96 13.30 23.77
CA ASP A 350 -45.53 13.27 25.17
C ASP A 350 -45.65 11.84 25.75
N GLU A 351 -44.63 11.37 26.50
CA GLU A 351 -44.76 10.51 27.69
C GLU A 351 -43.41 9.94 28.16
N THR A 352 -43.04 10.29 29.39
CA THR A 352 -42.11 9.58 30.29
C THR A 352 -42.74 9.57 31.68
N PRO A 353 -42.22 8.84 32.68
CA PRO A 353 -41.47 7.58 32.67
C PRO A 353 -41.99 6.60 33.77
N THR A 354 -41.53 5.35 33.82
CA THR A 354 -41.60 4.56 35.06
C THR A 354 -40.34 3.72 35.26
N ALA A 355 -39.74 3.91 36.44
CA ALA A 355 -38.54 3.27 36.93
C ALA A 355 -38.86 2.01 37.74
N ALA A 356 -37.97 1.02 37.73
CA ALA A 356 -37.56 0.25 38.93
C ALA A 356 -36.28 -0.57 38.67
N PRO A 357 -35.44 -0.80 39.69
CA PRO A 357 -34.13 -1.44 39.57
C PRO A 357 -34.13 -2.91 40.01
N GLY A 358 -33.19 -3.71 39.48
CA GLY A 358 -32.81 -5.02 40.01
C GLY A 358 -31.33 -5.27 39.76
N ARG A 359 -30.53 -5.24 40.83
CA ARG A 359 -29.12 -5.66 40.84
C ARG A 359 -29.09 -7.12 41.29
N ASP A 360 -28.63 -8.02 40.43
CA ASP A 360 -28.25 -9.38 40.82
C ASP A 360 -26.72 -9.52 40.88
N GLU A 361 -26.32 -10.16 41.96
CA GLU A 361 -24.99 -10.56 42.41
C GLU A 361 -24.33 -11.54 41.43
N VAL A 362 -23.16 -11.19 40.90
CA VAL A 362 -22.35 -12.09 40.06
C VAL A 362 -21.33 -12.81 40.94
N ALA A 363 -21.54 -14.12 41.11
CA ALA A 363 -20.63 -15.03 41.79
C ALA A 363 -19.31 -15.23 40.99
N ALA A 364 -18.21 -15.42 41.73
CA ALA A 364 -16.88 -15.68 41.19
C ALA A 364 -16.79 -17.04 40.47
N PRO A 365 -15.97 -17.16 39.40
CA PRO A 365 -15.78 -18.42 38.69
C PRO A 365 -14.92 -19.41 39.50
N PRO A 366 -15.24 -20.73 39.47
CA PRO A 366 -14.41 -21.75 40.11
C PRO A 366 -13.10 -22.03 39.35
N PRO A 367 -12.08 -22.60 40.02
CA PRO A 367 -10.74 -22.81 39.47
C PRO A 367 -10.69 -23.88 38.36
N SER A 368 -9.76 -23.68 37.43
CA SER A 368 -9.49 -24.52 36.25
C SER A 368 -9.15 -25.97 36.62
N GLY A 369 -10.00 -26.91 36.19
CA GLY A 369 -9.72 -28.34 36.22
C GLY A 369 -8.78 -28.80 35.09
N PRO A 370 -8.27 -30.05 35.16
CA PRO A 370 -7.30 -30.58 34.20
C PRO A 370 -7.88 -30.68 32.78
N ALA A 371 -7.02 -30.44 31.79
CA ALA A 371 -7.34 -30.39 30.36
C ALA A 371 -8.21 -31.56 29.91
N THR A 372 -9.47 -31.26 29.62
CA THR A 372 -10.38 -32.17 28.95
C THR A 372 -9.83 -32.48 27.55
N THR A 373 -9.79 -33.77 27.17
CA THR A 373 -9.59 -34.18 25.78
C THR A 373 -10.65 -33.53 24.91
N GLU A 374 -10.30 -32.45 24.23
CA GLU A 374 -11.25 -31.64 23.46
C GLU A 374 -11.76 -32.41 22.25
N ALA A 375 -13.01 -32.88 22.35
CA ALA A 375 -13.71 -33.57 21.27
C ALA A 375 -14.12 -32.57 20.18
N GLY A 376 -13.44 -32.62 19.04
CA GLY A 376 -13.82 -31.89 17.81
C GLY A 376 -13.56 -32.74 16.57
N THR A 377 -14.33 -32.52 15.50
CA THR A 377 -14.15 -33.26 14.24
C THR A 377 -12.74 -32.99 13.66
N ALA A 378 -12.26 -33.90 12.80
CA ALA A 378 -10.95 -33.75 12.17
C ALA A 378 -10.83 -32.43 11.38
N GLU A 379 -11.91 -31.97 10.74
CA GLU A 379 -12.00 -30.69 10.04
C GLU A 379 -11.93 -29.49 10.98
N GLN A 380 -12.62 -29.55 12.13
CA GLN A 380 -12.57 -28.49 13.14
C GLN A 380 -11.16 -28.35 13.73
N ARG A 381 -10.48 -29.48 13.94
CA ARG A 381 -9.09 -29.52 14.39
C ARG A 381 -8.14 -28.98 13.31
N LEU A 382 -8.36 -29.30 12.03
CA LEU A 382 -7.59 -28.75 10.91
C LEU A 382 -7.76 -27.23 10.81
N GLY A 383 -9.00 -26.73 10.92
CA GLY A 383 -9.27 -25.28 10.92
C GLY A 383 -8.62 -24.57 12.12
N ARG A 384 -8.54 -25.22 13.28
CA ARG A 384 -7.82 -24.68 14.45
C ARG A 384 -6.31 -24.68 14.26
N ALA A 385 -5.75 -25.73 13.68
CA ALA A 385 -4.33 -25.78 13.33
C ALA A 385 -3.96 -24.67 12.34
N ALA A 386 -4.81 -24.41 11.33
CA ALA A 386 -4.63 -23.32 10.38
C ALA A 386 -4.65 -21.96 11.07
N ARG A 387 -5.64 -21.70 11.93
CA ARG A 387 -5.69 -20.45 12.72
C ARG A 387 -4.46 -20.27 13.60
N SER A 388 -3.94 -21.35 14.19
CA SER A 388 -2.73 -21.31 15.02
C SER A 388 -1.49 -21.00 14.17
N TYR A 389 -1.36 -21.60 12.99
CA TYR A 389 -0.29 -21.29 12.03
C TYR A 389 -0.31 -19.82 11.59
N PHE A 390 -1.47 -19.33 11.13
CA PHE A 390 -1.59 -17.93 10.69
C PHE A 390 -1.49 -16.92 11.84
N GLY A 391 -1.68 -17.37 13.08
CA GLY A 391 -1.44 -16.59 14.29
C GLY A 391 0.00 -16.69 14.83
N GLY A 392 0.94 -17.30 14.10
CA GLY A 392 2.34 -17.43 14.50
C GLY A 392 2.63 -18.50 15.58
N ARG A 393 1.62 -19.28 15.98
CA ARG A 393 1.75 -20.35 16.99
C ARG A 393 2.06 -21.68 16.31
N TYR A 394 3.26 -21.78 15.76
CA TYR A 394 3.66 -22.91 14.92
C TYR A 394 3.72 -24.24 15.69
N ASP A 395 4.22 -24.26 16.93
CA ASP A 395 4.26 -25.47 17.79
C ASP A 395 2.87 -26.05 18.08
N GLU A 396 1.91 -25.17 18.32
CA GLU A 396 0.52 -25.57 18.51
C GLU A 396 -0.07 -26.14 17.21
N SER A 397 0.23 -25.49 16.07
CA SER A 397 -0.21 -25.96 14.76
C SER A 397 0.35 -27.35 14.44
N THR A 398 1.66 -27.57 14.62
CA THR A 398 2.33 -28.85 14.40
C THR A 398 1.68 -29.96 15.25
N ARG A 399 1.55 -29.76 16.57
CA ARG A 399 0.91 -30.73 17.46
C ARG A 399 -0.53 -31.06 17.06
N LEU A 400 -1.32 -30.05 16.69
CA LEU A 400 -2.69 -30.26 16.23
C LEU A 400 -2.71 -31.08 14.93
N LEU A 401 -1.86 -30.77 13.96
CA LEU A 401 -1.78 -31.45 12.66
C LEU A 401 -1.30 -32.89 12.76
N GLU A 402 -0.39 -33.19 13.68
CA GLU A 402 0.06 -34.55 13.98
C GLU A 402 -1.06 -35.41 14.59
N SER A 403 -1.96 -34.80 15.36
CA SER A 403 -3.10 -35.50 15.99
C SER A 403 -4.27 -35.81 15.04
N ILE A 404 -4.22 -35.31 13.80
CA ILE A 404 -5.30 -35.43 12.82
C ILE A 404 -4.91 -36.49 11.77
N SER A 405 -5.88 -37.32 11.36
CA SER A 405 -5.72 -38.26 10.24
C SER A 405 -6.98 -38.24 9.38
N PHE A 406 -6.81 -38.20 8.06
CA PHE A 406 -7.90 -38.21 7.09
C PHE A 406 -7.80 -39.42 6.14
N PRO A 407 -7.99 -40.65 6.63
CA PRO A 407 -7.72 -41.87 5.84
C PRO A 407 -8.62 -41.99 4.60
N SER A 408 -9.83 -41.41 4.63
CA SER A 408 -10.81 -41.47 3.54
C SER A 408 -10.95 -40.16 2.75
N ARG A 409 -10.25 -39.09 3.12
CA ARG A 409 -10.38 -37.76 2.50
C ARG A 409 -9.02 -37.26 2.01
N ARG A 410 -8.63 -37.76 0.84
CA ARG A 410 -7.33 -37.51 0.18
C ARG A 410 -6.96 -36.02 0.09
N GLU A 411 -7.93 -35.15 -0.23
CA GLU A 411 -7.71 -33.70 -0.31
C GLU A 411 -7.37 -33.07 1.06
N LEU A 412 -8.10 -33.44 2.11
CA LEU A 412 -7.84 -32.93 3.46
C LEU A 412 -6.51 -33.45 4.03
N GLU A 413 -6.14 -34.68 3.70
CA GLU A 413 -4.83 -35.23 4.06
C GLU A 413 -3.68 -34.46 3.38
N VAL A 414 -3.85 -34.08 2.10
CA VAL A 414 -2.90 -33.21 1.39
C VAL A 414 -2.78 -31.85 2.07
N GLN A 415 -3.91 -31.20 2.37
CA GLN A 415 -3.93 -29.90 3.06
C GLN A 415 -3.25 -29.95 4.42
N ARG A 416 -3.53 -31.01 5.21
CA ARG A 416 -2.88 -31.25 6.51
C ARG A 416 -1.36 -31.37 6.36
N ARG A 417 -0.87 -32.20 5.43
CA ARG A 417 0.56 -32.41 5.22
C ARG A 417 1.30 -31.16 4.74
N LEU A 418 0.68 -30.39 3.83
CA LEU A 418 1.23 -29.11 3.38
C LEU A 418 1.35 -28.12 4.54
N LEU A 419 0.30 -28.00 5.36
CA LEU A 419 0.31 -27.09 6.51
C LEU A 419 1.31 -27.55 7.58
N LEU A 420 1.49 -28.86 7.77
CA LEU A 420 2.47 -29.41 8.71
C LEU A 420 3.91 -29.12 8.25
N ALA A 421 4.20 -29.30 6.96
CA ALA A 421 5.50 -28.95 6.39
C ALA A 421 5.79 -27.44 6.54
N ALA A 422 4.80 -26.59 6.28
CA ALA A 422 4.93 -25.14 6.42
C ALA A 422 5.15 -24.71 7.89
N ALA A 423 4.43 -25.30 8.83
CA ALA A 423 4.61 -25.04 10.27
C ALA A 423 6.02 -25.46 10.73
N THR A 424 6.46 -26.66 10.33
CA THR A 424 7.79 -27.20 10.67
C THR A 424 8.92 -26.32 10.11
N TRP A 425 8.79 -25.86 8.86
CA TRP A 425 9.74 -24.91 8.26
C TRP A 425 9.76 -23.55 8.96
N SER A 426 8.59 -23.06 9.41
CA SER A 426 8.52 -21.78 10.13
C SER A 426 9.19 -21.88 11.50
N GLN A 427 9.03 -23.02 12.19
CA GLN A 427 9.76 -23.32 13.43
C GLN A 427 11.27 -23.33 13.21
N SER A 428 11.76 -23.92 12.11
CA SER A 428 13.21 -23.98 11.85
C SER A 428 13.82 -22.59 11.68
N ARG A 429 13.08 -21.65 11.09
CA ARG A 429 13.53 -20.26 10.94
C ARG A 429 13.55 -19.52 12.27
N LEU A 430 12.58 -19.77 13.14
CA LEU A 430 12.55 -19.19 14.48
C LEU A 430 13.66 -19.74 15.37
N ALA A 431 13.96 -21.03 15.27
CA ALA A 431 15.07 -21.65 15.99
C ALA A 431 16.42 -20.98 15.65
N THR A 432 16.65 -20.61 14.39
CA THR A 432 17.86 -19.85 13.98
C THR A 432 17.85 -18.38 14.39
N ALA A 433 16.69 -17.77 14.60
CA ALA A 433 16.59 -16.36 14.94
C ALA A 433 16.77 -16.09 16.44
N GLY A 434 16.65 -17.13 17.29
CA GLY A 434 16.48 -16.98 18.73
C GLY A 434 15.13 -16.36 19.07
N THR A 435 14.63 -16.55 20.30
CA THR A 435 13.51 -15.73 20.75
C THR A 435 14.01 -14.31 20.99
N PRO A 436 13.25 -13.25 20.65
CA PRO A 436 13.66 -11.87 20.90
C PRO A 436 14.05 -11.62 22.35
N GLU A 437 13.42 -12.35 23.27
CA GLU A 437 13.65 -12.30 24.71
C GLU A 437 14.96 -12.98 25.14
N ALA A 438 15.33 -14.12 24.52
CA ALA A 438 16.63 -14.77 24.75
C ALA A 438 17.79 -13.98 24.15
N VAL A 439 17.61 -13.39 22.95
CA VAL A 439 18.61 -12.52 22.31
C VAL A 439 18.86 -11.26 23.15
N ALA A 440 17.83 -10.74 23.83
CA ALA A 440 17.93 -9.57 24.69
C ALA A 440 18.56 -9.86 26.07
N THR A 441 18.42 -11.08 26.60
CA THR A 441 18.86 -11.43 27.96
C THR A 441 20.19 -12.19 28.00
N HIS A 442 20.50 -12.98 26.97
CA HIS A 442 21.70 -13.83 26.90
C HIS A 442 22.29 -13.84 25.47
N PRO A 443 22.88 -12.72 25.00
CA PRO A 443 23.39 -12.60 23.63
C PRO A 443 24.56 -13.55 23.31
N GLU A 444 25.26 -14.08 24.30
CA GLU A 444 26.34 -15.07 24.11
C GLU A 444 25.81 -16.49 23.83
N GLU A 445 24.55 -16.78 24.18
CA GLU A 445 23.88 -18.06 23.89
C GLU A 445 23.13 -18.04 22.55
N ALA A 446 22.95 -16.85 21.95
CA ALA A 446 22.36 -16.64 20.63
C ALA A 446 23.33 -17.08 19.51
N GLY A 447 23.57 -18.37 19.42
CA GLY A 447 24.53 -19.00 18.53
C GLY A 447 24.91 -20.43 18.92
N GLU A 448 24.28 -20.99 19.95
CA GLU A 448 24.58 -22.35 20.39
C GLU A 448 24.36 -23.37 19.26
N PRO A 449 25.29 -24.33 19.10
CA PRO A 449 25.21 -25.37 18.07
C PRO A 449 23.92 -26.19 18.14
N ALA A 450 23.27 -26.23 19.30
CA ALA A 450 21.99 -26.90 19.50
C ALA A 450 20.84 -26.27 18.69
N ALA A 451 20.76 -24.93 18.63
CA ALA A 451 19.70 -24.24 17.88
C ALA A 451 19.88 -24.40 16.35
N ALA A 452 21.14 -24.41 15.89
CA ALA A 452 21.47 -24.69 14.49
C ALA A 452 21.15 -26.15 14.12
N GLU A 453 21.44 -27.10 15.01
CA GLU A 453 21.12 -28.52 14.82
C GLU A 453 19.60 -28.77 14.83
N GLU A 454 18.86 -28.14 15.74
CA GLU A 454 17.39 -28.22 15.78
C GLU A 454 16.75 -27.62 14.52
N SER A 455 17.24 -26.46 14.06
CA SER A 455 16.82 -25.87 12.80
C SER A 455 17.11 -26.79 11.60
N ALA A 456 18.28 -27.42 11.56
CA ALA A 456 18.60 -28.40 10.51
C ALA A 456 17.63 -29.58 10.52
N ARG A 457 17.39 -30.19 11.70
CA ARG A 457 16.44 -31.30 11.86
C ARG A 457 15.02 -30.94 11.42
N LEU A 458 14.55 -29.74 11.75
CA LEU A 458 13.22 -29.27 11.34
C LEU A 458 13.13 -29.03 9.82
N ARG A 459 14.19 -28.51 9.20
CA ARG A 459 14.25 -28.36 7.73
C ARG A 459 14.22 -29.71 7.02
N ASP A 460 15.02 -30.67 7.49
CA ASP A 460 15.04 -32.02 6.93
C ASP A 460 13.67 -32.69 7.06
N ARG A 461 13.00 -32.51 8.21
CA ARG A 461 11.65 -33.02 8.42
C ARG A 461 10.62 -32.40 7.49
N ALA A 462 10.69 -31.08 7.26
CA ALA A 462 9.81 -30.41 6.30
C ALA A 462 10.02 -30.93 4.87
N ALA A 463 11.28 -31.11 4.46
CA ALA A 463 11.64 -31.67 3.15
C ALA A 463 11.17 -33.12 3.00
N GLU A 464 11.27 -33.93 4.05
CA GLU A 464 10.77 -35.31 4.07
C GLU A 464 9.25 -35.36 3.88
N LEU A 465 8.49 -34.53 4.62
CA LEU A 465 7.04 -34.46 4.53
C LEU A 465 6.57 -34.06 3.12
N LEU A 466 7.26 -33.11 2.49
CA LEU A 466 6.99 -32.69 1.11
C LEU A 466 7.32 -33.81 0.11
N SER A 467 8.44 -34.50 0.31
CA SER A 467 8.83 -35.64 -0.53
C SER A 467 7.82 -36.80 -0.44
N GLN A 468 7.33 -37.10 0.76
CA GLN A 468 6.29 -38.11 0.97
C GLN A 468 4.97 -37.71 0.31
N LEU A 469 4.61 -36.42 0.36
CA LEU A 469 3.43 -35.88 -0.32
C LEU A 469 3.54 -36.07 -1.84
N TRP A 470 4.70 -35.74 -2.42
CA TRP A 470 4.94 -35.86 -3.86
C TRP A 470 4.90 -37.31 -4.35
N ARG A 471 5.58 -38.24 -3.64
CA ARG A 471 5.56 -39.67 -4.00
C ARG A 471 4.16 -40.27 -3.92
N ALA A 472 3.35 -39.83 -2.95
CA ALA A 472 1.99 -40.30 -2.81
C ALA A 472 1.05 -39.75 -3.89
N GLN A 473 1.41 -38.64 -4.56
CA GLN A 473 0.52 -37.84 -5.39
C GLN A 473 1.23 -37.24 -6.64
N PRO A 474 1.78 -38.05 -7.55
CA PRO A 474 2.53 -37.55 -8.70
C PRO A 474 1.67 -36.78 -9.73
N GLU A 475 0.34 -36.98 -9.73
CA GLU A 475 -0.61 -36.33 -10.65
C GLU A 475 -1.38 -35.16 -10.01
N LEU A 476 -0.93 -34.67 -8.84
CA LEU A 476 -1.64 -33.58 -8.17
C LEU A 476 -1.43 -32.25 -8.90
N GLU A 477 -2.31 -31.92 -9.84
CA GLU A 477 -2.48 -30.54 -10.30
C GLU A 477 -3.05 -29.73 -9.14
N ILE A 478 -2.18 -29.05 -8.38
CA ILE A 478 -2.62 -28.13 -7.32
C ILE A 478 -3.28 -26.94 -8.04
N PRO A 479 -4.61 -26.75 -7.92
CA PRO A 479 -5.27 -25.67 -8.63
C PRO A 479 -4.77 -24.32 -8.13
N GLU A 480 -4.50 -23.39 -9.03
CA GLU A 480 -3.86 -22.09 -8.75
C GLU A 480 -4.46 -21.30 -7.57
N ARG A 481 -5.77 -21.47 -7.38
CA ARG A 481 -6.54 -20.84 -6.30
C ARG A 481 -6.19 -21.30 -4.87
N PHE A 482 -5.40 -22.35 -4.70
CA PHE A 482 -4.92 -22.82 -3.39
C PHE A 482 -3.52 -22.28 -3.04
N PHE A 483 -2.94 -21.41 -3.87
CA PHE A 483 -1.61 -20.82 -3.66
C PHE A 483 -1.61 -19.74 -2.57
N SER A 484 -1.32 -20.17 -1.33
CA SER A 484 -1.12 -19.30 -0.16
C SER A 484 0.38 -19.00 0.10
N PRO A 485 0.74 -18.14 1.07
CA PRO A 485 2.12 -17.87 1.50
C PRO A 485 2.95 -19.12 1.82
N ALA A 486 2.32 -20.24 2.22
CA ALA A 486 2.99 -21.52 2.40
C ALA A 486 3.67 -22.05 1.11
N PHE A 487 3.12 -21.70 -0.07
CA PHE A 487 3.71 -22.07 -1.36
C PHE A 487 4.90 -21.17 -1.74
N ARG A 488 4.98 -19.93 -1.26
CA ARG A 488 6.20 -19.11 -1.38
C ARG A 488 7.33 -19.69 -0.55
N ALA A 489 7.04 -20.11 0.69
CA ALA A 489 8.01 -20.84 1.51
C ALA A 489 8.49 -22.13 0.82
N PHE A 490 7.60 -22.83 0.11
CA PHE A 490 7.93 -23.99 -0.74
C PHE A 490 8.80 -23.64 -1.97
N ALA A 491 8.47 -22.58 -2.69
CA ALA A 491 9.25 -22.11 -3.85
C ALA A 491 10.65 -21.61 -3.45
N ASP A 492 10.79 -21.06 -2.24
CA ASP A 492 12.08 -20.66 -1.68
C ASP A 492 12.90 -21.88 -1.23
N LEU A 493 12.24 -22.92 -0.71
CA LEU A 493 12.83 -24.24 -0.41
C LEU A 493 13.36 -24.95 -1.66
N GLN A 494 12.60 -24.97 -2.76
CA GLN A 494 13.08 -25.55 -4.02
C GLN A 494 14.29 -24.83 -4.60
N ARG A 495 14.38 -23.51 -4.43
CA ARG A 495 15.52 -22.70 -4.89
C ARG A 495 16.76 -22.85 -4.00
N SER A 496 16.61 -23.37 -2.79
CA SER A 496 17.69 -23.52 -1.81
C SER A 496 18.13 -24.96 -1.57
N ALA A 497 17.40 -25.96 -2.09
CA ALA A 497 17.84 -27.35 -2.12
C ALA A 497 18.89 -27.57 -3.24
N PRO A 498 20.01 -28.26 -2.98
CA PRO A 498 20.92 -28.67 -4.05
C PRO A 498 20.18 -29.61 -4.99
N SER A 499 20.25 -29.33 -6.31
CA SER A 499 19.75 -30.25 -7.34
C SER A 499 20.40 -31.63 -7.18
N PRO A 500 19.67 -32.73 -7.43
CA PRO A 500 20.23 -34.08 -7.36
C PRO A 500 21.39 -34.30 -8.34
#